data_AF-A0A538TAH6-F1
#
_entry.id   AF-A0A538TAH6-F1
#
_cell.length_a   1.000
_cell.length_b   1.000
_cell.length_c   1.000
_cell.angle_alpha   90.00
_cell.angle_beta   90.00
_cell.angle_gamma   90.00
#
_symmetry.space_group_name_H-M   'P 1'
#
loop_
_entity.id
_entity.type
_entity.pdbx_description
1 polymer ?
#
loop_
_entity_poly.entity_id
_entity_poly.type
_entity_poly.pdbx_seq_one_letter_code
_entity_poly.pdbx_strand_id
1 'polypeptide(L)'
;MIDREAENSGDGEPEVLGRIRGLTPPRAEPSFRERLKRDFVSGSVGDRPRGVAISPHRRRPILGWASGLSAAAAVAFLVAALNQPPRWTALPSGGSGNVVVNGLSIPVRETAELTRRIRPGSRIRLESTKELDLVSSGVLAMQLSPGTEMVLPPPPGRWFGRGARANVAGGLLRVTTGRRFHGARLAITTPDATVRVTSTTLAVIAQPAGTCVCVLEGTAHVGPHRGAMTRVRPGSRCEVAHGGQTPKTGDMLDAERPRLVDLRDRMQAVMN
;
A
#
# COMPACT_ATOMS: atom_id res chain seq x y z
N MET A 1 -1.10 -63.15 -15.95
CA MET A 1 -2.01 -63.63 -17.00
C MET A 1 -3.27 -62.78 -16.92
N ILE A 2 -3.69 -62.26 -18.07
CA ILE A 2 -4.78 -61.32 -18.38
C ILE A 2 -4.33 -59.84 -18.49
N ASP A 3 -4.61 -59.38 -19.70
CA ASP A 3 -4.28 -58.18 -20.47
C ASP A 3 -5.31 -57.05 -20.30
N ARG A 4 -4.89 -55.83 -20.73
CA ARG A 4 -5.66 -54.77 -21.46
C ARG A 4 -6.88 -54.13 -20.75
N GLU A 5 -7.28 -52.88 -20.96
CA GLU A 5 -7.02 -51.88 -22.00
C GLU A 5 -7.47 -50.49 -21.49
N ALA A 6 -6.94 -49.43 -22.09
CA ALA A 6 -7.40 -48.06 -21.92
C ALA A 6 -8.13 -47.61 -23.19
N GLU A 7 -9.30 -46.96 -23.08
CA GLU A 7 -10.00 -46.17 -24.12
C GLU A 7 -11.10 -45.35 -23.40
N ASN A 8 -11.07 -44.02 -23.29
CA ASN A 8 -11.18 -42.90 -24.25
C ASN A 8 -12.59 -42.65 -24.81
N SER A 9 -12.89 -41.35 -25.01
CA SER A 9 -14.00 -40.69 -25.75
C SER A 9 -15.34 -40.51 -25.02
N GLY A 10 -15.99 -39.34 -24.96
CA GLY A 10 -15.76 -38.06 -25.65
C GLY A 10 -16.73 -37.76 -26.81
N ASP A 11 -17.77 -38.58 -27.03
CA ASP A 11 -18.55 -38.59 -28.30
C ASP A 11 -20.08 -38.41 -28.14
N GLY A 12 -20.56 -37.37 -27.43
CA GLY A 12 -22.00 -37.17 -27.21
C GLY A 12 -22.70 -36.01 -27.97
N GLU A 13 -21.98 -34.94 -28.31
CA GLU A 13 -22.60 -33.71 -28.84
C GLU A 13 -22.89 -33.65 -30.36
N PRO A 14 -22.13 -34.28 -31.28
CA PRO A 14 -22.40 -34.14 -32.71
C PRO A 14 -23.63 -34.94 -33.18
N GLU A 15 -24.06 -35.98 -32.43
CA GLU A 15 -25.17 -36.85 -32.83
C GLU A 15 -26.55 -36.18 -32.66
N VAL A 16 -26.71 -35.34 -31.64
CA VAL A 16 -28.00 -34.67 -31.33
C VAL A 16 -28.34 -33.60 -32.37
N LEU A 17 -27.34 -32.82 -32.81
CA LEU A 17 -27.53 -31.81 -33.85
C LEU A 17 -27.78 -32.43 -35.23
N GLY A 18 -27.21 -33.62 -35.49
CA GLY A 18 -27.51 -34.42 -36.68
C GLY A 18 -28.98 -34.86 -36.73
N ARG A 19 -29.54 -35.31 -35.60
CA ARG A 19 -30.95 -35.73 -35.51
C ARG A 19 -31.95 -34.59 -35.75
N ILE A 20 -31.63 -33.36 -35.33
CA ILE A 20 -32.52 -32.20 -35.52
C ILE A 20 -32.55 -31.75 -36.99
N ARG A 21 -31.42 -31.81 -37.71
CA ARG A 21 -31.36 -31.42 -39.14
C ARG A 21 -32.04 -32.41 -40.09
N GLY A 22 -32.23 -33.65 -39.66
CA GLY A 22 -32.95 -34.68 -40.43
C GLY A 22 -34.47 -34.59 -40.35
N LEU A 23 -35.03 -33.72 -39.50
CA LEU A 23 -36.48 -33.55 -39.39
C LEU A 23 -37.02 -32.82 -40.61
N THR A 24 -38.01 -33.42 -41.27
CA THR A 24 -38.71 -32.79 -42.40
C THR A 24 -39.38 -31.50 -41.94
N PRO A 25 -39.15 -30.35 -42.60
CA PRO A 25 -39.82 -29.11 -42.25
C PRO A 25 -41.34 -29.30 -42.31
N PRO A 26 -42.10 -28.82 -41.32
CA PRO A 26 -43.56 -28.99 -41.31
C PRO A 26 -44.16 -28.30 -42.53
N ARG A 27 -45.01 -29.03 -43.25
CA ARG A 27 -45.67 -28.54 -44.47
C ARG A 27 -46.61 -27.40 -44.08
N ALA A 28 -46.40 -26.21 -44.65
CA ALA A 28 -47.21 -25.03 -44.33
C ALA A 28 -48.67 -25.24 -44.77
N GLU A 29 -49.57 -25.32 -43.79
CA GLU A 29 -50.97 -25.65 -44.03
C GLU A 29 -51.73 -24.43 -44.62
N PRO A 30 -52.48 -24.57 -45.73
CA PRO A 30 -53.16 -23.44 -46.39
C PRO A 30 -54.17 -22.73 -45.49
N SER A 31 -54.85 -23.51 -44.64
CA SER A 31 -55.83 -23.00 -43.66
C SER A 31 -55.20 -22.07 -42.61
N PHE A 32 -53.92 -22.25 -42.31
CA PHE A 32 -53.17 -21.38 -41.40
C PHE A 32 -52.83 -20.04 -42.03
N ARG A 33 -52.50 -20.03 -43.34
CA ARG A 33 -52.19 -18.79 -44.09
C ARG A 33 -53.43 -17.93 -44.29
N GLU A 34 -54.58 -18.55 -44.55
CA GLU A 34 -55.86 -17.84 -44.68
C GLU A 34 -56.31 -17.19 -43.37
N ARG A 35 -56.08 -17.86 -42.22
CA ARG A 35 -56.32 -17.26 -40.90
C ARG A 35 -55.41 -16.07 -40.64
N LEU A 36 -54.10 -16.19 -40.89
CA LEU A 36 -53.13 -15.10 -40.70
C LEU A 36 -53.44 -13.86 -41.55
N LYS A 37 -53.87 -14.05 -42.81
CA LYS A 37 -54.30 -12.93 -43.66
C LYS A 37 -55.53 -12.22 -43.09
N ARG A 38 -56.51 -12.98 -42.60
CA ARG A 38 -57.74 -12.45 -42.02
C ARG A 38 -57.48 -11.67 -40.73
N ASP A 39 -56.61 -12.19 -39.87
CA ASP A 39 -56.23 -11.55 -38.60
C ASP A 39 -55.38 -10.28 -38.83
N PHE A 40 -54.57 -10.25 -39.90
CA PHE A 40 -53.78 -9.08 -40.29
C PHE A 40 -54.63 -7.95 -40.88
N VAL A 41 -55.60 -8.27 -41.76
CA VAL A 41 -56.49 -7.27 -42.38
C VAL A 41 -57.48 -6.67 -41.37
N SER A 42 -57.90 -7.43 -40.36
CA SER A 42 -58.81 -6.97 -39.31
C SER A 42 -58.11 -6.23 -38.16
N GLY A 43 -56.78 -6.11 -38.19
CA GLY A 43 -56.01 -5.42 -37.15
C GLY A 43 -56.00 -6.11 -35.79
N SER A 44 -56.44 -7.37 -35.71
CA SER A 44 -56.53 -8.14 -34.46
C SER A 44 -55.27 -8.96 -34.13
N VAL A 45 -54.15 -8.70 -34.82
CA VAL A 45 -52.86 -9.35 -34.52
C VAL A 45 -52.32 -8.80 -33.21
N GLY A 46 -52.75 -9.39 -32.09
CA GLY A 46 -52.26 -9.01 -30.76
C GLY A 46 -53.04 -9.62 -29.62
N ASP A 47 -54.32 -9.95 -29.81
CA ASP A 47 -55.14 -10.50 -28.73
C ASP A 47 -54.98 -12.02 -28.68
N ARG A 48 -53.89 -12.47 -28.05
CA ARG A 48 -53.68 -13.89 -27.77
C ARG A 48 -54.56 -14.33 -26.60
N PRO A 49 -55.18 -15.53 -26.69
CA PRO A 49 -56.02 -16.09 -25.66
C PRO A 49 -55.24 -16.23 -24.34
N ARG A 50 -55.94 -16.06 -23.21
CA ARG A 50 -55.47 -16.31 -21.84
C ARG A 50 -54.80 -17.67 -21.75
N GLY A 51 -53.49 -17.68 -21.95
CA GLY A 51 -52.63 -18.82 -21.66
C GLY A 51 -52.67 -19.06 -20.16
N VAL A 52 -52.93 -20.31 -19.78
CA VAL A 52 -52.78 -20.84 -18.43
C VAL A 52 -51.48 -20.29 -17.83
N ALA A 53 -51.58 -19.62 -16.69
CA ALA A 53 -50.43 -19.09 -15.98
C ALA A 53 -49.56 -20.27 -15.48
N ILE A 54 -48.63 -20.71 -16.32
CA ILE A 54 -47.45 -21.43 -15.84
C ILE A 54 -46.69 -20.40 -15.02
N SER A 55 -46.81 -20.51 -13.70
CA SER A 55 -46.08 -19.65 -12.77
C SER A 55 -44.61 -19.66 -13.19
N PRO A 56 -43.97 -18.50 -13.49
CA PRO A 56 -42.54 -18.49 -13.68
C PRO A 56 -41.97 -18.97 -12.35
N HIS A 57 -41.32 -20.13 -12.38
CA HIS A 57 -40.52 -20.58 -11.27
C HIS A 57 -39.39 -19.54 -11.15
N ARG A 58 -39.67 -18.47 -10.38
CA ARG A 58 -38.71 -17.46 -9.96
C ARG A 58 -37.65 -18.26 -9.22
N ARG A 59 -36.61 -18.68 -9.92
CA ARG A 59 -35.34 -19.07 -9.30
C ARG A 59 -34.89 -17.83 -8.55
N ARG A 60 -35.28 -17.76 -7.27
CA ARG A 60 -34.84 -16.71 -6.37
C ARG A 60 -33.30 -16.77 -6.39
N PRO A 61 -32.57 -15.70 -6.74
CA PRO A 61 -31.12 -15.71 -6.70
C PRO A 61 -30.70 -15.52 -5.23
N ILE A 62 -31.02 -16.50 -4.37
CA ILE A 62 -30.59 -16.47 -2.97
C ILE A 62 -29.09 -16.84 -2.86
N LEU A 63 -28.47 -17.30 -3.95
CA LEU A 63 -27.06 -17.70 -4.00
C LEU A 63 -26.17 -16.78 -4.87
N GLY A 64 -26.61 -15.56 -5.20
CA GLY A 64 -25.79 -14.60 -5.96
C GLY A 64 -24.90 -13.69 -5.08
N TRP A 65 -25.22 -13.58 -3.78
CA TRP A 65 -24.50 -12.68 -2.88
C TRP A 65 -23.20 -13.30 -2.36
N ALA A 66 -23.14 -14.64 -2.24
CA ALA A 66 -21.93 -15.34 -1.81
C ALA A 66 -20.84 -15.37 -2.90
N SER A 67 -21.19 -15.44 -4.19
CA SER A 67 -20.22 -15.43 -5.29
C SER A 67 -19.70 -14.03 -5.62
N GLY A 68 -20.53 -12.98 -5.47
CA GLY A 68 -20.11 -11.58 -5.62
C GLY A 68 -19.12 -11.13 -4.54
N LEU A 69 -19.30 -11.58 -3.29
CA LEU A 69 -18.38 -11.28 -2.18
C LEU A 69 -17.00 -11.94 -2.38
N SER A 70 -16.94 -13.19 -2.85
CA SER A 70 -15.67 -13.88 -3.09
C SER A 70 -14.86 -13.25 -4.23
N ALA A 71 -15.51 -12.86 -5.33
CA ALA A 71 -14.82 -12.18 -6.44
C ALA A 71 -14.29 -10.80 -6.02
N ALA A 72 -15.09 -10.01 -5.28
CA ALA A 72 -14.66 -8.71 -4.77
C ALA A 72 -13.50 -8.84 -3.77
N ALA A 73 -13.54 -9.84 -2.88
CA ALA A 73 -12.44 -10.12 -1.96
C ALA A 73 -11.16 -10.49 -2.70
N ALA A 74 -11.22 -11.36 -3.71
CA ALA A 74 -10.06 -11.73 -4.51
C ALA A 74 -9.44 -10.52 -5.22
N VAL A 75 -10.27 -9.64 -5.81
CA VAL A 75 -9.79 -8.39 -6.44
C VAL A 75 -9.18 -7.46 -5.39
N ALA A 76 -9.79 -7.29 -4.23
CA ALA A 76 -9.25 -6.46 -3.14
C ALA A 76 -7.90 -7.00 -2.63
N PHE A 77 -7.77 -8.32 -2.48
CA PHE A 77 -6.50 -8.97 -2.13
C PHE A 77 -5.42 -8.75 -3.19
N LEU A 78 -5.77 -8.89 -4.48
CA LEU A 78 -4.84 -8.65 -5.57
C LEU A 78 -4.37 -7.19 -5.59
N VAL A 79 -5.29 -6.23 -5.46
CA VAL A 79 -4.97 -4.80 -5.40
C VAL A 79 -4.09 -4.49 -4.18
N ALA A 80 -4.39 -5.08 -3.01
CA ALA A 80 -3.58 -4.91 -1.81
C ALA A 80 -2.17 -5.51 -1.97
N ALA A 81 -2.04 -6.68 -2.59
CA ALA A 81 -0.76 -7.32 -2.87
C ALA A 81 0.10 -6.49 -3.84
N LEU A 82 -0.51 -5.92 -4.88
CA LEU A 82 0.17 -5.07 -5.85
C LEU A 82 0.53 -3.68 -5.27
N ASN A 83 -0.19 -3.22 -4.24
CA ASN A 83 0.07 -1.94 -3.57
C ASN A 83 1.19 -2.02 -2.51
N GLN A 84 1.82 -3.19 -2.30
CA GLN A 84 2.83 -3.35 -1.26
C GLN A 84 4.07 -2.50 -1.54
N PRO A 85 4.50 -1.68 -0.56
CA PRO A 85 5.72 -0.93 -0.71
C PRO A 85 6.95 -1.84 -0.52
N PRO A 86 8.13 -1.42 -1.00
CA PRO A 86 9.38 -2.10 -0.69
C PRO A 86 9.54 -2.27 0.82
N ARG A 87 10.05 -3.43 1.25
CA ARG A 87 10.32 -3.68 2.66
C ARG A 87 11.50 -2.81 3.13
N TRP A 88 11.58 -2.64 4.44
CA TRP A 88 12.76 -2.07 5.07
C TRP A 88 13.93 -3.06 5.00
N THR A 89 15.09 -2.52 4.64
CA THR A 89 16.37 -3.22 4.61
C THR A 89 17.37 -2.42 5.44
N ALA A 90 18.12 -3.08 6.31
CA ALA A 90 19.26 -2.46 6.96
C ALA A 90 20.45 -2.47 6.00
N LEU A 91 21.21 -1.37 5.92
CA LEU A 91 22.45 -1.36 5.18
C LEU A 91 23.62 -1.81 6.06
N PRO A 92 24.68 -2.41 5.47
CA PRO A 92 25.87 -2.77 6.22
C PRO A 92 26.45 -1.55 6.94
N SER A 93 26.63 -1.67 8.26
CA SER A 93 27.34 -0.67 9.05
C SER A 93 28.68 -1.24 9.49
N GLY A 94 29.76 -0.46 9.32
CA GLY A 94 31.09 -0.83 9.83
C GLY A 94 31.24 -0.60 11.34
N GLY A 95 30.13 -0.59 12.09
CA GLY A 95 30.08 -0.25 13.51
C GLY A 95 30.17 -1.47 14.41
N SER A 96 30.48 -1.21 15.68
CA SER A 96 30.32 -2.17 16.78
C SER A 96 29.09 -1.81 17.61
N GLY A 97 28.55 -2.79 18.34
CA GLY A 97 27.38 -2.62 19.19
C GLY A 97 26.13 -3.31 18.64
N ASN A 98 24.98 -2.95 19.20
CA ASN A 98 23.74 -3.66 19.01
C ASN A 98 22.60 -2.75 18.57
N VAL A 99 21.60 -3.34 17.95
CA VAL A 99 20.27 -2.76 17.74
C VAL A 99 19.30 -3.60 18.54
N VAL A 100 18.54 -2.96 19.41
CA VAL A 100 17.43 -3.60 20.11
C VAL A 100 16.18 -3.46 19.27
N VAL A 101 15.64 -4.57 18.77
CA VAL A 101 14.41 -4.62 17.97
C VAL A 101 13.35 -5.39 18.75
N ASN A 102 12.28 -4.70 19.17
CA ASN A 102 11.21 -5.28 19.99
C ASN A 102 11.74 -6.00 21.25
N GLY A 103 12.78 -5.45 21.88
CA GLY A 103 13.44 -6.02 23.05
C GLY A 103 14.53 -7.06 22.76
N LEU A 104 14.70 -7.51 21.52
CA LEU A 104 15.76 -8.43 21.12
C LEU A 104 17.01 -7.66 20.66
N SER A 105 18.13 -7.90 21.33
CA SER A 105 19.43 -7.32 20.95
C SER A 105 20.05 -8.09 19.79
N ILE A 106 20.40 -7.38 18.72
CA ILE A 106 20.99 -7.94 17.48
C ILE A 106 22.25 -7.14 17.17
N PRO A 107 23.41 -7.78 16.94
CA PRO A 107 24.61 -7.05 16.55
C PRO A 107 24.41 -6.26 15.25
N VAL A 108 24.86 -5.00 15.21
CA VAL A 108 24.70 -4.13 14.00
C VAL A 108 25.34 -4.71 12.74
N ARG A 109 26.34 -5.58 12.90
CA ARG A 109 27.02 -6.29 11.81
C ARG A 109 26.17 -7.39 11.17
N GLU A 110 25.19 -7.92 11.91
CA GLU A 110 24.29 -8.99 11.44
C GLU A 110 23.13 -8.42 10.60
N THR A 111 23.49 -7.65 9.58
CA THR A 111 22.58 -6.88 8.73
C THR A 111 21.44 -7.72 8.13
N ALA A 112 21.73 -8.99 7.78
CA ALA A 112 20.74 -9.92 7.26
C ALA A 112 19.67 -10.31 8.32
N GLU A 113 20.09 -10.57 9.56
CA GLU A 113 19.15 -10.88 10.64
C GLU A 113 18.35 -9.63 11.04
N LEU A 114 19.01 -8.48 11.09
CA LEU A 114 18.36 -7.20 11.33
C LEU A 114 17.28 -6.91 10.29
N THR A 115 17.60 -7.09 9.00
CA THR A 115 16.65 -6.94 7.89
C THR A 115 15.45 -7.90 8.00
N ARG A 116 15.68 -9.15 8.44
CA ARG A 116 14.58 -10.13 8.62
C ARG A 116 13.63 -9.75 9.75
N ARG A 117 14.16 -9.17 10.83
CA ARG A 117 13.39 -8.85 12.05
C ARG A 117 12.74 -7.48 12.03
N ILE A 118 13.31 -6.54 11.28
CA ILE A 118 12.73 -5.22 11.13
C ILE A 118 11.45 -5.31 10.30
N ARG A 119 10.34 -4.90 10.91
CA ARG A 119 9.02 -4.81 10.27
C ARG A 119 8.40 -3.45 10.61
N PRO A 120 7.45 -2.96 9.79
CA PRO A 120 6.61 -1.84 10.20
C PRO A 120 6.03 -2.07 11.61
N GLY A 121 6.11 -1.07 12.47
CA GLY A 121 5.69 -1.13 13.87
C GLY A 121 6.76 -1.65 14.84
N SER A 122 7.91 -2.13 14.37
CA SER A 122 9.01 -2.52 15.26
C SER A 122 9.52 -1.31 16.07
N ARG A 123 9.67 -1.50 17.38
CA ARG A 123 10.40 -0.58 18.25
C ARG A 123 11.90 -0.86 18.12
N ILE A 124 12.66 0.15 17.71
CA ILE A 124 14.08 0.08 17.44
C ILE A 124 14.78 1.03 18.40
N ARG A 125 15.80 0.54 19.13
CA ARG A 125 16.73 1.36 19.89
C ARG A 125 18.16 1.05 19.44
N LEU A 126 18.89 2.07 19.05
CA LEU A 126 20.27 1.92 18.57
C LEU A 126 21.26 2.04 19.73
N GLU A 127 21.89 0.93 20.11
CA GLU A 127 22.93 0.81 21.14
C GLU A 127 24.29 0.53 20.47
N SER A 128 24.64 1.40 19.53
CA SER A 128 25.88 1.31 18.76
C SER A 128 26.67 2.60 18.87
N THR A 129 27.96 2.51 18.60
CA THR A 129 28.86 3.67 18.47
C THR A 129 28.75 4.34 17.10
N LYS A 130 28.12 3.68 16.12
CA LYS A 130 27.92 4.21 14.76
C LYS A 130 26.45 4.31 14.40
N GLU A 131 26.20 5.03 13.31
CA GLU A 131 24.87 5.22 12.74
C GLU A 131 24.36 3.94 12.06
N LEU A 132 23.04 3.75 12.06
CA LEU A 132 22.37 2.67 11.34
C LEU A 132 21.51 3.26 10.22
N ASP A 133 21.74 2.82 9.00
CA ASP A 133 20.95 3.20 7.83
C ASP A 133 19.90 2.12 7.53
N LEU A 134 18.64 2.54 7.43
CA LEU A 134 17.49 1.76 7.03
C LEU A 134 16.94 2.32 5.72
N VAL A 135 16.66 1.46 4.75
CA VAL A 135 16.20 1.86 3.42
C VAL A 135 14.97 1.07 3.00
N SER A 136 13.98 1.80 2.48
CA SER A 136 12.89 1.26 1.66
C SER A 136 13.13 1.74 0.22
N SER A 137 13.58 0.81 -0.64
CA SER A 137 14.11 1.10 -1.99
C SER A 137 13.26 2.09 -2.81
N GLY A 138 13.87 3.20 -3.21
CA GLY A 138 13.25 4.26 -4.01
C GLY A 138 12.22 5.13 -3.28
N VAL A 139 11.89 4.84 -2.02
CA VAL A 139 10.84 5.53 -1.26
C VAL A 139 11.42 6.36 -0.13
N LEU A 140 12.17 5.76 0.79
CA LEU A 140 12.59 6.44 2.02
C LEU A 140 13.87 5.82 2.55
N ALA A 141 14.80 6.65 2.99
CA ALA A 141 15.94 6.24 3.80
C ALA A 141 15.90 6.96 5.15
N MET A 142 16.25 6.23 6.19
CA MET A 142 16.28 6.67 7.58
C MET A 142 17.64 6.31 8.17
N GLN A 143 18.31 7.30 8.75
CA GLN A 143 19.56 7.09 9.47
C GLN A 143 19.34 7.40 10.95
N LEU A 144 19.61 6.41 11.79
CA LEU A 144 19.52 6.52 13.24
C LEU A 144 20.92 6.79 13.78
N SER A 145 21.07 7.85 14.57
CA SER A 145 22.28 8.05 15.37
C SER A 145 22.25 7.21 16.66
N PRO A 146 23.43 6.98 17.28
CA PRO A 146 23.52 6.34 18.59
C PRO A 146 22.53 6.90 19.62
N GLY A 147 21.87 6.00 20.36
CA GLY A 147 20.88 6.37 21.38
C GLY A 147 19.47 6.66 20.86
N THR A 148 19.25 6.64 19.53
CA THR A 148 17.93 6.88 18.96
C THR A 148 16.97 5.73 19.25
N GLU A 149 15.78 6.09 19.75
CA GLU A 149 14.65 5.18 19.94
C GLU A 149 13.48 5.59 19.07
N MET A 150 12.97 4.66 18.26
CA MET A 150 11.86 4.93 17.36
C MET A 150 10.96 3.71 17.12
N VAL A 151 9.72 3.98 16.70
CA VAL A 151 8.83 3.00 16.08
C VAL A 151 8.90 3.18 14.57
N LEU A 152 9.32 2.12 13.89
CA LEU A 152 9.52 2.13 12.45
C LEU A 152 8.18 2.26 11.71
N PRO A 153 8.02 3.25 10.81
CA PRO A 153 6.79 3.40 10.06
C PRO A 153 6.63 2.29 9.02
N PRO A 154 5.40 1.98 8.59
CA PRO A 154 5.21 1.36 7.29
C PRO A 154 5.74 2.32 6.20
N PRO A 155 6.50 1.83 5.21
CA PRO A 155 6.78 2.63 4.03
C PRO A 155 5.46 3.03 3.33
N PRO A 156 5.37 4.24 2.73
CA PRO A 156 4.17 4.63 1.98
C PRO A 156 3.83 3.67 0.84
N GLY A 157 2.54 3.34 0.67
CA GLY A 157 2.06 2.47 -0.42
C GLY A 157 2.32 3.02 -1.83
N ARG A 158 2.14 2.19 -2.85
CA ARG A 158 2.45 2.54 -4.26
C ARG A 158 1.43 3.47 -4.91
N TRP A 159 0.14 3.21 -4.74
CA TRP A 159 -0.95 4.01 -5.31
C TRP A 159 -1.90 4.54 -4.23
N PHE A 160 -2.26 3.69 -3.26
CA PHE A 160 -3.16 4.02 -2.16
C PHE A 160 -2.45 3.96 -0.81
N GLY A 161 -3.00 4.60 0.22
CA GLY A 161 -2.41 4.57 1.57
C GLY A 161 -1.02 5.21 1.63
N ARG A 162 -0.80 6.31 0.90
CA ARG A 162 0.50 7.00 0.79
C ARG A 162 0.87 7.85 2.01
N GLY A 163 0.39 7.48 3.20
CA GLY A 163 0.68 8.12 4.47
C GLY A 163 1.45 7.19 5.40
N ALA A 164 2.60 7.62 5.89
CA ALA A 164 3.42 6.91 6.86
C ALA A 164 3.50 7.70 8.17
N ARG A 165 3.57 7.01 9.31
CA ARG A 165 3.73 7.62 10.63
C ARG A 165 4.87 6.95 11.39
N ALA A 166 5.89 7.72 11.72
CA ALA A 166 6.99 7.32 12.59
C ALA A 166 6.81 7.97 13.97
N ASN A 167 7.25 7.28 15.02
CA ASN A 167 7.37 7.85 16.36
C ASN A 167 8.85 7.79 16.76
N VAL A 168 9.43 8.90 17.17
CA VAL A 168 10.80 8.99 17.68
C VAL A 168 10.70 9.42 19.14
N ALA A 169 10.95 8.49 20.06
CA ALA A 169 10.85 8.76 21.49
C ALA A 169 12.00 9.63 21.99
N GLY A 170 13.18 9.50 21.38
CA GLY A 170 14.37 10.26 21.71
C GLY A 170 15.53 9.99 20.75
N GLY A 171 16.51 10.89 20.75
CA GLY A 171 17.71 10.82 19.93
C GLY A 171 17.60 11.58 18.61
N LEU A 172 18.40 11.17 17.63
CA LEU A 172 18.52 11.85 16.34
C LEU A 172 18.19 10.89 15.19
N LEU A 173 17.22 11.30 14.38
CA LEU A 173 16.80 10.61 13.17
C LEU A 173 17.02 11.54 11.97
N ARG A 174 17.79 11.09 10.99
CA ARG A 174 17.87 11.76 9.68
C ARG A 174 17.03 11.00 8.67
N VAL A 175 16.39 11.73 7.76
CA VAL A 175 15.48 11.17 6.76
C VAL A 175 15.77 11.81 5.42
N THR A 176 15.76 11.01 4.37
CA THR A 176 15.74 11.48 2.99
C THR A 176 14.74 10.69 2.16
N THR A 177 13.96 11.40 1.34
CA THR A 177 12.90 10.81 0.51
C THR A 177 13.41 10.49 -0.89
N GLY A 178 13.07 9.31 -1.41
CA GLY A 178 13.41 8.90 -2.78
C GLY A 178 12.38 9.32 -3.83
N ARG A 179 12.66 9.02 -5.11
CA ARG A 179 11.82 9.41 -6.26
C ARG A 179 10.37 8.90 -6.17
N ARG A 180 10.16 7.70 -5.62
CA ARG A 180 8.83 7.08 -5.46
C ARG A 180 8.04 7.66 -4.28
N PHE A 181 8.63 8.55 -3.49
CA PHE A 181 7.94 9.25 -2.41
C PHE A 181 7.02 10.36 -2.90
N HIS A 182 7.13 10.81 -4.17
CA HIS A 182 6.30 11.88 -4.70
C HIS A 182 4.80 11.67 -4.43
N GLY A 183 4.12 12.64 -3.81
CA GLY A 183 2.71 12.53 -3.42
C GLY A 183 2.44 11.66 -2.18
N ALA A 184 3.48 11.09 -1.54
CA ALA A 184 3.38 10.49 -0.21
C ALA A 184 3.60 11.52 0.89
N ARG A 185 3.23 11.14 2.11
CA ARG A 185 3.38 11.96 3.31
C ARG A 185 3.97 11.10 4.42
N LEU A 186 4.94 11.64 5.14
CA LEU A 186 5.46 11.06 6.37
C LEU A 186 5.18 12.03 7.51
N ALA A 187 4.59 11.54 8.60
CA ALA A 187 4.50 12.27 9.85
C ALA A 187 5.45 11.64 10.86
N ILE A 188 6.38 12.43 11.40
CA ILE A 188 7.28 12.01 12.48
C ILE A 188 6.76 12.68 13.75
N THR A 189 6.45 11.87 14.76
CA THR A 189 5.96 12.34 16.05
C THR A 189 7.08 12.17 17.06
N THR A 190 7.43 13.23 17.78
CA THR A 190 8.31 13.22 18.95
C THR A 190 7.48 13.47 20.21
N PRO A 191 8.05 13.51 21.43
CA PRO A 191 7.29 13.87 22.63
C PRO A 191 6.69 15.29 22.60
N ASP A 192 7.31 16.22 21.86
CA ASP A 192 6.94 17.64 21.88
C ASP A 192 6.29 18.10 20.59
N ALA A 193 6.57 17.45 19.46
CA ALA A 193 6.28 17.98 18.15
C ALA A 193 5.79 16.93 17.15
N THR A 194 5.14 17.43 16.11
CA THR A 194 4.82 16.68 14.90
C THR A 194 5.47 17.35 13.70
N VAL A 195 6.21 16.54 12.94
CA VAL A 195 6.90 16.94 11.71
C VAL A 195 6.18 16.30 10.54
N ARG A 196 5.64 17.10 9.62
CA ARG A 196 5.03 16.64 8.37
C ARG A 196 5.99 16.83 7.21
N VAL A 197 6.27 15.72 6.54
CA VAL A 197 7.25 15.57 5.48
C VAL A 197 6.55 15.17 4.18
N THR A 198 6.89 15.86 3.08
CA THR A 198 6.30 15.63 1.76
C THR A 198 7.33 15.27 0.68
N SER A 199 8.51 15.88 0.70
CA SER A 199 9.68 15.53 -0.12
C SER A 199 10.86 16.34 0.39
N THR A 200 11.84 15.71 1.01
CA THR A 200 12.88 16.45 1.76
C THR A 200 14.05 15.56 2.16
N THR A 201 15.15 16.21 2.52
CA THR A 201 16.19 15.68 3.40
C THR A 201 16.22 16.52 4.67
N LEU A 202 16.06 15.90 5.84
CA LEU A 202 16.01 16.60 7.13
C LEU A 202 16.52 15.76 8.29
N ALA A 203 16.82 16.42 9.41
CA ALA A 203 17.09 15.80 10.70
C ALA A 203 15.98 16.16 11.69
N VAL A 204 15.58 15.20 12.52
CA VAL A 204 14.72 15.37 13.69
C VAL A 204 15.52 14.98 14.92
N ILE A 205 15.67 15.92 15.84
CA ILE A 205 16.45 15.79 17.07
C ILE A 205 15.46 15.90 18.23
N ALA A 206 15.16 14.77 18.87
CA ALA A 206 14.28 14.68 20.02
C ALA A 206 15.12 14.57 21.30
N GLN A 207 15.09 15.61 22.13
CA GLN A 207 15.84 15.71 23.38
C GLN A 207 14.90 16.09 24.54
N PRO A 208 15.33 15.91 25.80
CA PRO A 208 14.51 16.30 26.96
C PRO A 208 14.09 17.78 26.96
N ALA A 209 14.89 18.67 26.35
CA ALA A 209 14.59 20.10 26.27
C ALA A 209 13.55 20.45 25.19
N GLY A 210 13.27 19.54 24.26
CA GLY A 210 12.37 19.78 23.14
C GLY A 210 12.79 19.04 21.86
N THR A 211 12.09 19.38 20.78
CA THR A 211 12.37 18.86 19.45
C THR A 211 12.94 19.95 18.53
N CYS A 212 14.07 19.67 17.89
CA CYS A 212 14.66 20.50 16.84
C CYS A 212 14.62 19.77 15.49
N VAL A 213 14.25 20.48 14.44
CA VAL A 213 14.16 19.94 13.08
C VAL A 213 15.00 20.79 12.15
N CYS A 214 16.00 20.21 11.50
CA CYS A 214 16.86 20.87 10.51
C CYS A 214 16.48 20.40 9.10
N VAL A 215 16.18 21.32 8.19
CA VAL A 215 15.76 20.98 6.81
C VAL A 215 16.87 21.35 5.83
N LEU A 216 17.43 20.38 5.13
CA LEU A 216 18.42 20.61 4.09
C LEU A 216 17.75 21.03 2.76
N GLU A 217 16.74 20.27 2.33
CA GLU A 217 16.07 20.43 1.03
C GLU A 217 14.56 20.24 1.14
N GLY A 218 13.80 20.82 0.21
CA GLY A 218 12.34 20.68 0.18
C GLY A 218 11.66 21.49 1.29
N THR A 219 10.52 21.01 1.78
CA THR A 219 9.81 21.70 2.87
C THR A 219 9.27 20.72 3.89
N ALA A 220 9.36 21.10 5.15
CA ALA A 220 8.71 20.42 6.26
C ALA A 220 7.76 21.38 6.97
N HIS A 221 6.74 20.84 7.62
CA HIS A 221 5.91 21.61 8.54
C HIS A 221 6.11 21.03 9.93
N VAL A 222 6.41 21.87 10.91
CA VAL A 222 6.74 21.49 12.28
C VAL A 222 5.88 22.29 13.24
N GLY A 223 5.26 21.62 14.19
CA GLY A 223 4.50 22.29 15.24
C GLY A 223 4.34 21.38 16.46
N PRO A 224 3.92 21.93 17.62
CA PRO A 224 3.55 21.13 18.77
C PRO A 224 2.33 20.24 18.42
N HIS A 225 2.08 19.21 19.23
CA HIS A 225 0.92 18.32 19.01
C HIS A 225 -0.43 19.05 18.98
N ARG A 226 -0.53 20.17 19.72
CA ARG A 226 -1.73 20.98 19.85
C ARG A 226 -1.43 22.44 19.55
N GLY A 227 -1.06 22.75 18.31
CA GLY A 227 -0.84 24.14 17.92
C GLY A 227 -0.64 24.32 16.42
N ALA A 228 -0.29 25.55 16.06
CA ALA A 228 -0.07 25.90 14.66
C ALA A 228 1.20 25.21 14.13
N MET A 229 1.14 24.77 12.88
CA MET A 229 2.28 24.21 12.18
C MET A 229 3.06 25.33 11.48
N THR A 230 4.36 25.41 11.73
CA THR A 230 5.27 26.33 11.07
C THR A 230 5.92 25.66 9.87
N ARG A 231 5.91 26.33 8.71
CA ARG A 231 6.66 25.88 7.54
C ARG A 231 8.14 26.17 7.73
N VAL A 232 8.98 25.15 7.58
CA VAL A 232 10.44 25.22 7.68
C VAL A 232 11.04 25.15 6.27
N ARG A 233 11.86 26.13 5.93
CA ARG A 233 12.49 26.27 4.62
C ARG A 233 13.83 25.52 4.56
N PRO A 234 14.33 25.20 3.35
CA PRO A 234 15.70 24.69 3.18
C PRO A 234 16.73 25.60 3.84
N GLY A 235 17.72 24.99 4.49
CA GLY A 235 18.79 25.70 5.18
C GLY A 235 18.41 26.25 6.56
N SER A 236 17.19 25.98 7.04
CA SER A 236 16.69 26.48 8.33
C SER A 236 16.41 25.34 9.32
N ARG A 237 16.31 25.70 10.60
CA ARG A 237 15.77 24.85 11.66
C ARG A 237 14.45 25.38 12.22
N CYS A 238 13.72 24.51 12.88
CA CYS A 238 12.56 24.84 13.69
C CYS A 238 12.62 24.07 15.01
N GLU A 239 12.41 24.78 16.12
CA GLU A 239 12.48 24.27 17.47
C GLU A 239 11.13 24.38 18.17
N VAL A 240 10.72 23.29 18.79
CA VAL A 240 9.57 23.24 19.69
C VAL A 240 10.13 22.84 21.05
N ALA A 241 10.19 23.80 21.96
CA ALA A 241 10.62 23.55 23.34
C ALA A 241 9.64 22.60 24.05
N HIS A 242 10.13 21.87 25.05
CA HIS A 242 9.28 21.00 25.86
C HIS A 242 8.11 21.77 26.48
N GLY A 243 6.87 21.28 26.26
CA GLY A 243 5.63 21.95 26.68
C GLY A 243 5.30 23.27 25.96
N GLY A 244 6.17 23.72 25.04
CA GLY A 244 5.99 24.96 24.29
C GLY A 244 4.93 24.86 23.20
N GLN A 245 4.22 25.97 22.96
CA GLN A 245 3.18 26.05 21.91
C GLN A 245 3.61 26.83 20.66
N THR A 246 4.72 27.57 20.74
CA THR A 246 5.18 28.44 19.66
C THR A 246 6.52 27.93 19.13
N PRO A 247 6.55 27.38 17.90
CA PRO A 247 7.80 26.97 17.27
C PRO A 247 8.68 28.18 16.97
N LYS A 248 10.00 28.05 17.18
CA LYS A 248 11.01 29.07 16.85
C LYS A 248 11.81 28.63 15.65
N THR A 249 11.92 29.49 14.64
CA THR A 249 12.75 29.23 13.45
C THR A 249 14.09 29.93 13.55
N GLY A 250 15.12 29.34 12.96
CA GLY A 250 16.44 29.94 12.83
C GLY A 250 17.26 29.26 11.75
N ASP A 251 18.55 29.55 11.69
CA ASP A 251 19.45 28.87 10.76
C ASP A 251 19.68 27.41 11.14
N MET A 252 19.85 26.56 10.13
CA MET A 252 20.18 25.16 10.34
C MET A 252 21.46 25.01 11.17
N LEU A 253 21.47 24.01 12.05
CA LEU A 253 22.66 23.69 12.85
C LEU A 253 23.84 23.34 11.92
N ASP A 254 24.99 23.96 12.15
CA ASP A 254 26.20 23.78 11.33
C ASP A 254 26.65 22.32 11.28
N ALA A 255 26.51 21.60 12.40
CA ALA A 255 26.87 20.18 12.49
C ALA A 255 25.99 19.27 11.62
N GLU A 256 24.74 19.66 11.35
CA GLU A 256 23.78 18.81 10.63
C GLU A 256 23.86 18.97 9.11
N ARG A 257 24.25 20.15 8.61
CA ARG A 257 24.39 20.41 7.18
C ARG A 257 25.25 19.35 6.46
N PRO A 258 26.51 19.08 6.85
CA PRO A 258 27.34 18.12 6.14
C PRO A 258 26.81 16.69 6.25
N ARG A 259 26.19 16.33 7.39
CA ARG A 259 25.61 14.99 7.61
C ARG A 259 24.41 14.72 6.71
N LEU A 260 23.54 15.72 6.54
CA LEU A 260 22.39 15.61 5.66
C LEU A 260 22.79 15.57 4.18
N VAL A 261 23.84 16.30 3.80
CA VAL A 261 24.40 16.23 2.43
C VAL A 261 24.95 14.83 2.15
N ASP A 262 25.80 14.31 3.04
CA ASP A 262 26.35 12.95 2.92
C ASP A 262 25.24 11.89 2.85
N LEU A 263 24.24 11.97 3.73
CA LEU A 263 23.09 11.06 3.70
C LEU A 263 22.36 11.11 2.36
N ARG A 264 22.03 12.30 1.86
CA ARG A 264 21.33 12.48 0.58
C ARG A 264 22.12 11.81 -0.53
N ASP A 265 23.41 12.09 -0.63
CA ASP A 265 24.25 11.64 -1.73
C ASP A 265 24.46 10.11 -1.70
N ARG A 266 24.77 9.55 -0.51
CA ARG A 266 24.89 8.10 -0.33
C ARG A 266 23.57 7.37 -0.60
N MET A 267 22.45 7.88 -0.10
CA MET A 267 21.17 7.20 -0.25
C MET A 267 20.58 7.36 -1.65
N GLN A 268 20.88 8.43 -2.38
CA GLN A 268 20.51 8.51 -3.81
C GLN A 268 21.15 7.38 -4.62
N ALA A 269 22.41 7.03 -4.36
CA ALA A 269 23.07 5.91 -5.04
C ALA A 269 22.39 4.55 -4.75
N VAL A 270 21.86 4.37 -3.53
CA VAL A 270 21.21 3.12 -3.09
C VAL A 270 19.72 3.05 -3.46
N MET A 271 19.05 4.21 -3.56
CA MET A 271 17.61 4.30 -3.82
C MET A 271 17.24 4.44 -5.30
N ASN A 272 18.20 4.69 -6.19
CA ASN A 272 17.97 4.79 -7.63
C ASN A 272 17.69 3.44 -8.29
#